data_AF-P27758-F1
#
_entry.id   AF-P27758-F1
#
_cell.length_a   1.000
_cell.length_b   1.000
_cell.length_c   1.000
_cell.angle_alpha   90.00
_cell.angle_beta   90.00
_cell.angle_gamma   90.00
#
_symmetry.space_group_name_H-M   'P 1'
#
loop_
_entity.id
_entity.type
_entity.pdbx_description
1 polymer ?
#
loop_
_entity_poly.entity_id
_entity_poly.type
_entity_poly.pdbx_seq_one_letter_code
_entity_poly.pdbx_strand_id
1 'polypeptide(L)'
;IVTLDGEDVIDCEPILGYLHRGMEKIAENRTIIQYLPYVTRWDYLATMFTEAITVNAPEFLENIQIPQRASYIRVIMLELSRIASHLLWL
;
A
#
# COMPACT_ATOMS: atom_id res chain seq x y z
N ILE A 1 -24.70 -2.00 -3.96
CA ILE A 1 -26.17 -2.07 -3.94
C ILE A 1 -26.56 -2.80 -2.68
N VAL A 2 -27.46 -2.27 -1.87
CA VAL A 2 -27.91 -2.92 -0.64
C VAL A 2 -29.36 -3.35 -0.84
N THR A 3 -29.69 -4.59 -0.46
CA THR A 3 -31.06 -5.11 -0.46
C THR A 3 -31.55 -5.22 0.97
N LEU A 4 -32.75 -4.72 1.24
CA LEU A 4 -33.32 -4.61 2.58
C LEU A 4 -34.61 -5.44 2.71
N ASP A 5 -34.84 -6.00 3.89
CA ASP A 5 -36.15 -6.44 4.36
C ASP A 5 -36.52 -5.61 5.60
N GLY A 6 -37.36 -4.59 5.42
CA GLY A 6 -37.61 -3.59 6.47
C GLY A 6 -36.35 -2.80 6.84
N GLU A 7 -35.93 -2.89 8.10
CA GLU A 7 -34.70 -2.27 8.63
C GLU A 7 -33.48 -3.20 8.54
N ASP A 8 -33.68 -4.47 8.20
CA ASP A 8 -32.62 -5.47 8.13
C ASP A 8 -31.96 -5.49 6.74
N VAL A 9 -30.62 -5.49 6.73
CA VAL A 9 -29.83 -5.69 5.51
C VAL A 9 -29.77 -7.19 5.21
N ILE A 10 -30.38 -7.61 4.10
CA ILE A 10 -30.39 -9.01 3.67
C ILE A 10 -29.33 -9.33 2.62
N ASP A 11 -28.85 -8.31 1.88
CA ASP A 11 -27.75 -8.45 0.92
C ASP A 11 -27.01 -7.12 0.72
N CYS A 12 -25.74 -7.20 0.33
CA CYS A 12 -24.92 -6.06 -0.04
C CYS A 12 -23.91 -6.45 -1.13
N GLU A 13 -24.06 -5.83 -2.30
CA GLU A 13 -23.13 -5.94 -3.43
C GLU A 13 -22.23 -4.69 -3.50
N PRO A 14 -21.01 -4.71 -2.95
CA PRO A 14 -20.06 -3.61 -3.13
C PRO A 14 -19.58 -3.54 -4.59
N ILE A 15 -19.93 -2.47 -5.30
CA ILE A 15 -19.41 -2.20 -6.64
C ILE A 15 -18.06 -1.49 -6.49
N LEU A 16 -16.97 -2.23 -6.70
CA LEU A 16 -15.60 -1.71 -6.61
C LEU A 16 -15.08 -1.25 -7.98
N GLY A 17 -13.92 -0.59 -8.00
CA GLY A 17 -13.20 -0.25 -9.24
C GLY A 17 -13.28 1.21 -9.70
N TYR A 18 -14.07 2.07 -9.04
CA TYR A 18 -14.13 3.50 -9.36
C TYR A 18 -12.78 4.24 -9.19
N LEU A 19 -11.89 3.70 -8.36
CA LEU A 19 -10.52 4.20 -8.16
C LEU A 19 -9.46 3.33 -8.88
N HIS A 20 -9.87 2.40 -9.74
CA HIS A 20 -8.93 1.59 -10.51
C HIS A 20 -8.14 2.47 -11.48
N ARG A 21 -6.80 2.44 -11.38
CA ARG A 21 -5.89 3.27 -12.21
C ARG A 21 -4.89 2.46 -13.03
N GLY A 22 -5.11 1.15 -13.19
CA GLY A 22 -4.20 0.29 -13.97
C GLY A 22 -2.76 0.29 -13.46
N MET A 23 -2.56 0.37 -12.15
CA MET A 23 -1.23 0.52 -11.53
C MET A 23 -0.26 -0.60 -11.94
N GLU A 24 -0.72 -1.85 -11.98
CA GLU A 24 0.06 -3.00 -12.42
C GLU A 24 0.51 -2.86 -13.89
N LYS A 25 -0.37 -2.35 -14.77
CA LYS A 25 -0.02 -2.11 -16.17
C LYS A 25 0.99 -0.98 -16.33
N ILE A 26 0.93 0.03 -15.47
CA ILE A 26 1.95 1.09 -15.41
C ILE A 26 3.28 0.51 -14.94
N ALA A 27 3.27 -0.41 -13.96
CA ALA A 27 4.48 -1.05 -13.44
C ALA A 27 5.27 -1.80 -14.53
N GLU A 28 4.59 -2.46 -15.47
CA GLU A 28 5.23 -3.15 -16.60
C GLU A 28 6.09 -2.23 -17.49
N ASN A 29 5.80 -0.92 -17.49
CA ASN A 29 6.43 0.09 -18.37
C ASN A 29 7.35 1.06 -17.61
N ARG A 30 7.73 0.71 -16.37
CA ARG A 30 8.54 1.55 -15.48
C ARG A 30 9.61 0.71 -14.79
N THR A 31 10.78 1.30 -14.55
CA THR A 31 11.76 0.68 -13.64
C THR A 31 11.25 0.74 -12.20
N ILE A 32 11.80 -0.09 -11.30
CA ILE A 32 11.43 -0.10 -9.87
C ILE A 32 11.49 1.33 -9.27
N ILE A 33 12.56 2.06 -9.56
CA ILE A 33 12.75 3.44 -9.09
C ILE A 33 11.70 4.39 -9.67
N GLN A 34 11.38 4.24 -10.96
CA GLN A 34 10.33 5.05 -11.61
C GLN A 34 8.93 4.72 -11.11
N TYR A 35 8.69 3.49 -10.65
CA TYR A 35 7.41 3.02 -10.15
C TYR A 35 7.17 3.39 -8.69
N LEU A 36 8.22 3.69 -7.92
CA LEU A 36 8.12 4.02 -6.49
C LEU A 36 7.11 5.15 -6.17
N PRO A 37 7.02 6.25 -6.94
CA PRO A 37 6.01 7.29 -6.68
C PRO A 37 4.56 6.85 -6.96
N TYR A 38 4.33 5.72 -7.64
CA TYR A 38 2.99 5.20 -7.89
C TYR A 38 2.49 4.37 -6.70
N VAL A 39 3.36 3.61 -6.04
CA VAL A 39 2.97 2.74 -4.93
C VAL A 39 2.58 3.51 -3.68
N THR A 40 3.13 4.71 -3.47
CA THR A 40 2.69 5.66 -2.43
C THR A 40 1.22 6.05 -2.53
N ARG A 41 0.59 5.77 -3.67
CA ARG A 41 -0.82 6.07 -3.94
C ARG A 41 -1.71 4.83 -3.89
N TRP A 42 -1.17 3.69 -3.46
CA TRP A 42 -1.95 2.47 -3.20
C TRP A 42 -2.69 2.60 -1.88
N ASP A 43 -1.95 2.94 -0.82
CA ASP A 43 -2.49 3.33 0.47
C ASP A 43 -2.01 4.75 0.78
N TYR A 44 -2.95 5.70 0.76
CA TYR A 44 -2.66 7.11 1.01
C TYR A 44 -2.43 7.44 2.49
N LEU A 45 -2.68 6.48 3.40
CA LEU A 45 -2.53 6.65 4.84
C LEU A 45 -1.20 6.09 5.34
N ALA A 46 -0.85 4.87 4.95
CA ALA A 46 0.37 4.20 5.37
C ALA A 46 1.38 4.02 4.22
N THR A 47 1.67 5.12 3.51
CA THR A 47 2.48 5.15 2.28
C THR A 47 3.84 4.45 2.41
N MET A 48 4.53 4.59 3.54
CA MET A 48 5.85 3.96 3.76
C MET A 48 5.82 2.43 3.70
N PHE A 49 4.69 1.79 4.06
CA PHE A 49 4.55 0.33 3.91
C PHE A 49 4.55 -0.09 2.44
N THR A 50 3.84 0.66 1.60
CA THR A 50 3.74 0.37 0.16
C THR A 50 5.09 0.59 -0.55
N GLU A 51 5.84 1.63 -0.16
CA GLU A 51 7.21 1.84 -0.64
C GLU A 51 8.15 0.73 -0.17
N ALA A 52 8.08 0.35 1.11
CA ALA A 52 8.93 -0.70 1.67
C ALA A 52 8.76 -2.03 0.95
N ILE A 53 7.53 -2.45 0.63
CA ILE A 53 7.28 -3.70 -0.13
C ILE A 53 7.92 -3.62 -1.53
N THR A 54 7.81 -2.46 -2.18
CA THR A 54 8.31 -2.24 -3.55
C THR A 54 9.83 -2.24 -3.63
N VAL A 55 10.52 -1.90 -2.54
CA VAL A 55 11.99 -1.91 -2.44
C VAL A 55 12.52 -3.24 -1.89
N ASN A 56 11.87 -3.79 -0.86
CA ASN A 56 12.30 -5.03 -0.21
C ASN A 56 12.24 -6.24 -1.15
N ALA A 57 11.23 -6.32 -2.02
CA ALA A 57 11.08 -7.46 -2.92
C ALA A 57 12.23 -7.57 -3.95
N PRO A 58 12.60 -6.50 -4.69
CA PRO A 58 13.80 -6.52 -5.53
C PRO A 58 15.10 -6.76 -4.76
N GLU A 59 15.27 -6.15 -3.58
CA GLU A 59 16.46 -6.37 -2.74
C GLU A 59 16.60 -7.84 -2.32
N PHE A 60 15.47 -8.50 -2.00
CA PHE A 60 15.44 -9.93 -1.70
C PHE A 60 15.80 -10.78 -2.93
N LEU A 61 15.23 -10.48 -4.09
CA LEU A 61 15.50 -11.21 -5.34
C LEU A 61 16.97 -11.09 -5.78
N GLU A 62 17.58 -9.92 -5.58
CA GLU A 62 18.98 -9.64 -5.93
C GLU A 62 19.95 -9.97 -4.79
N ASN A 63 19.48 -10.55 -3.68
CA ASN A 63 20.28 -10.86 -2.48
C ASN A 63 21.08 -9.67 -1.92
N ILE A 64 20.53 -8.45 -2.04
CA ILE A 64 21.17 -7.21 -1.59
C ILE A 64 21.13 -7.12 -0.07
N GLN A 65 22.30 -6.99 0.55
CA GLN A 65 22.41 -6.75 2.00
C GLN A 65 22.24 -5.26 2.31
N ILE A 66 21.19 -4.93 3.04
CA ILE A 66 20.89 -3.55 3.45
C ILE A 66 21.77 -3.18 4.66
N PRO A 67 22.42 -2.01 4.68
CA PRO A 67 23.19 -1.56 5.85
C PRO A 67 22.33 -1.50 7.12
N GLN A 68 22.90 -1.87 8.26
CA GLN A 68 22.19 -1.93 9.55
C GLN A 68 21.46 -0.62 9.89
N ARG A 69 22.09 0.53 9.64
CA ARG A 69 21.47 1.86 9.83
C ARG A 69 20.21 2.03 8.99
N ALA A 70 20.22 1.60 7.74
CA ALA A 70 19.06 1.71 6.85
C ALA A 70 17.93 0.79 7.31
N SER A 71 18.23 -0.42 7.79
CA SER A 71 17.24 -1.32 8.40
C SER A 71 16.53 -0.68 9.59
N TYR A 72 17.28 -0.07 10.54
CA TYR A 72 16.67 0.63 11.68
C TYR A 72 15.80 1.81 11.25
N ILE A 73 16.25 2.63 10.30
CA ILE A 73 15.46 3.76 9.79
C ILE A 73 14.15 3.27 9.17
N ARG A 74 14.18 2.20 8.36
CA ARG A 74 12.97 1.63 7.76
C ARG A 74 11.98 1.21 8.83
N VAL A 75 12.42 0.47 9.85
CA VAL A 75 11.53 0.04 10.95
C VAL A 75 10.92 1.25 11.67
N ILE A 76 11.73 2.26 12.02
CA ILE A 76 11.23 3.48 12.69
C ILE A 76 10.17 4.17 11.82
N MET A 77 10.42 4.35 10.53
CA MET A 77 9.48 5.01 9.61
C MET A 77 8.19 4.21 9.40
N LEU A 78 8.28 2.88 9.35
CA LEU A 78 7.11 2.00 9.28
C LEU A 78 6.27 2.09 10.56
N GLU A 79 6.89 2.10 11.74
CA GLU A 79 6.17 2.23 13.01
C GLU A 79 5.52 3.61 13.17
N LEU A 80 6.19 4.69 12.75
CA LEU A 80 5.58 6.02 12.70
C LEU A 80 4.38 6.07 11.74
N SER A 81 4.51 5.43 10.57
CA SER A 81 3.41 5.35 9.60
C SER A 81 2.24 4.50 10.09
N ARG A 82 2.52 3.44 10.85
CA ARG A 82 1.50 2.60 11.50
C ARG A 82 0.73 3.41 12.53
N ILE A 83 1.42 4.15 13.39
CA ILE A 83 0.79 5.04 14.38
C ILE A 83 -0.05 6.10 13.67
N ALA A 84 0.48 6.78 12.65
CA ALA A 84 -0.24 7.80 11.90
C ALA A 84 -1.52 7.24 11.24
N SER A 85 -1.44 6.05 10.62
CA SER A 85 -2.59 5.36 10.03
C SER A 85 -3.65 5.03 11.08
N HIS A 86 -3.24 4.51 12.25
CA HIS A 86 -4.19 4.19 13.31
C HIS A 86 -4.81 5.43 13.99
N LEU A 87 -4.13 6.58 14.00
CA LEU A 87 -4.69 7.81 14.56
C LEU A 87 -5.75 8.49 13.68
N LEU A 88 -5.94 8.05 12.43
CA LEU A 88 -6.96 8.64 11.56
C LEU A 88 -8.39 8.17 11.90
N TRP A 89 -8.54 6.92 12.34
CA TRP A 89 -9.83 6.26 12.52
C TRP A 89 -10.23 6.10 14.00
N LEU A 90 -9.32 6.44 14.93
CA LEU A 90 -9.57 6.57 16.37
C LEU A 90 -10.01 8.00 16.70
#